data_AF-A0A3L7PRN1-F1
#
_entry.id   AF-A0A3L7PRN1-F1
#
_cell.length_a   1.000
_cell.length_b   1.000
_cell.length_c   1.000
_cell.angle_alpha   90.00
_cell.angle_beta   90.00
_cell.angle_gamma   90.00
#
_symmetry.space_group_name_H-M   'P 1'
#
loop_
_entity.id
_entity.type
_entity.pdbx_description
1 polymer ?
#
loop_
_entity_poly.entity_id
_entity_poly.type
_entity_poly.pdbx_seq_one_letter_code
_entity_poly.pdbx_strand_id
1 'polypeptide(L)'
;MSLIAGALLLQTKVPCWRVSDMGQRLKKGTPLPDGCTLRPFTAMGNPGCPVTVQTGWNDSGLAILVEVTNKSKPPEGDATRPHLADGVSLWLNTRGSLSGKRANGYCHLLHLLPVGGGDDKTEPVICQGKIPRALEEAPAIPLSKIFFRSRLQHGGYTVAALIPQGALHGFDFDENRTLSFAIKVQDAERGALISCADLDVNHDEDPSWWDWLQLRDEPPPGEPGSINDLASKPKQAPSNLDPFKDEPVAKQPRRGRRKAGENG
;
A
#
# COMPACT_ATOMS: atom_id res chain seq x y z
N MET A 1 -27.24 8.96 24.52
CA MET A 1 -27.68 8.70 23.13
C MET A 1 -26.43 8.40 22.32
N SER A 2 -26.20 7.12 21.98
CA SER A 2 -25.04 6.73 21.19
C SER A 2 -25.31 7.12 19.74
N LEU A 3 -24.56 8.09 19.23
CA LEU A 3 -24.50 8.35 17.79
C LEU A 3 -23.93 7.08 17.15
N ILE A 4 -24.62 6.56 16.13
CA ILE A 4 -24.08 5.53 15.24
C ILE A 4 -22.67 6.02 14.82
N ALA A 5 -21.62 5.26 15.13
CA ALA A 5 -20.26 5.64 14.77
C ALA A 5 -20.18 5.83 13.25
N GLY A 6 -19.66 6.97 12.78
CA GLY A 6 -19.67 7.33 11.36
C GLY A 6 -18.98 6.32 10.43
N ALA A 7 -18.16 5.42 10.98
CA ALA A 7 -17.52 4.32 10.27
C ALA A 7 -18.50 3.23 9.78
N LEU A 8 -19.75 3.19 10.26
CA LEU A 8 -20.70 2.12 9.95
C LEU A 8 -21.28 2.13 8.51
N LEU A 9 -21.02 3.15 7.69
CA LEU A 9 -21.75 3.33 6.41
C LEU A 9 -20.87 3.62 5.19
N LEU A 10 -19.54 3.64 5.32
CA LEU A 10 -18.67 4.03 4.21
C LEU A 10 -17.64 2.93 3.92
N GLN A 11 -17.67 2.41 2.68
CA GLN A 11 -16.53 1.73 2.09
C GLN A 11 -15.63 2.76 1.42
N THR A 12 -14.34 2.66 1.66
CA THR A 12 -13.34 3.59 1.11
C THR A 12 -12.58 2.95 -0.05
N LYS A 13 -12.22 3.77 -1.03
CA LYS A 13 -11.28 3.37 -2.09
C LYS A 13 -9.92 3.93 -1.72
N VAL A 14 -9.02 3.05 -1.30
CA VAL A 14 -7.67 3.42 -0.86
C VAL A 14 -6.68 3.15 -1.99
N PRO A 15 -5.81 4.11 -2.35
CA PRO A 15 -4.76 3.87 -3.34
C PRO A 15 -3.68 2.95 -2.76
N CYS A 16 -3.27 1.96 -3.56
CA CYS A 16 -2.10 1.14 -3.34
C CYS A 16 -1.07 1.53 -4.39
N TRP A 17 -0.01 2.21 -3.96
CA TRP A 17 0.96 2.79 -4.88
C TRP A 17 1.98 1.78 -5.37
N ARG A 18 2.51 2.02 -6.56
CA ARG A 18 3.59 1.20 -7.11
C ARG A 18 4.91 1.52 -6.41
N VAL A 19 5.56 0.51 -5.84
CA VAL A 19 6.85 0.66 -5.13
C VAL A 19 7.93 -0.16 -5.84
N SER A 20 8.93 0.51 -6.39
CA SER A 20 9.95 -0.12 -7.23
C SER A 20 10.88 -1.07 -6.47
N ASP A 21 11.34 -0.67 -5.28
CA ASP A 21 12.28 -1.43 -4.43
C ASP A 21 11.58 -2.27 -3.34
N MET A 22 10.28 -2.52 -3.48
CA MET A 22 9.41 -3.14 -2.49
C MET A 22 9.98 -4.43 -1.91
N GLY A 23 10.41 -5.37 -2.76
CA GLY A 23 10.97 -6.64 -2.31
C GLY A 23 12.23 -6.48 -1.45
N GLN A 24 13.09 -5.50 -1.75
CA GLN A 24 14.28 -5.22 -0.96
C GLN A 24 13.90 -4.61 0.40
N ARG A 25 12.90 -3.71 0.43
CA ARG A 25 12.41 -3.10 1.67
C ARG A 25 11.85 -4.14 2.63
N LEU A 26 10.99 -5.03 2.15
CA LEU A 26 10.41 -6.10 2.97
C LEU A 26 11.49 -7.08 3.46
N LYS A 27 12.46 -7.44 2.61
CA LYS A 27 13.62 -8.27 2.99
C LYS A 27 14.53 -7.60 4.03
N LYS A 28 14.60 -6.28 4.07
CA LYS A 28 15.35 -5.54 5.11
C LYS A 28 14.50 -5.21 6.34
N GLY A 29 13.17 -5.28 6.22
CA GLY A 29 12.23 -4.89 7.28
C GLY A 29 12.15 -3.37 7.41
N THR A 30 12.43 -2.64 6.33
CA THR A 30 12.31 -1.18 6.28
C THR A 30 10.90 -0.80 5.85
N PRO A 31 10.31 0.29 6.38
CA PRO A 31 9.02 0.79 5.95
C PRO A 31 8.94 1.08 4.44
N LEU A 32 7.73 0.98 3.90
CA LEU A 32 7.38 1.54 2.60
C LEU A 32 7.32 3.08 2.70
N PRO A 33 7.35 3.82 1.58
CA PRO A 33 7.17 5.27 1.58
C PRO A 33 5.89 5.69 2.33
N ASP A 34 5.90 6.86 2.97
CA ASP A 34 4.78 7.30 3.82
C ASP A 34 3.42 7.32 3.12
N GLY A 35 3.41 7.65 1.82
CA GLY A 35 2.21 7.62 0.98
C GLY A 35 1.54 6.25 0.83
N CYS A 36 2.24 5.16 1.18
CA CYS A 36 1.71 3.79 1.24
C CYS A 36 0.96 3.48 2.53
N THR A 37 0.94 4.40 3.51
CA THR A 37 0.31 4.17 4.81
C THR A 37 -1.22 4.27 4.71
N LEU A 38 -1.92 3.23 5.17
CA LEU A 38 -3.37 3.25 5.28
C LEU A 38 -3.79 4.21 6.39
N ARG A 39 -4.77 5.06 6.09
CA ARG A 39 -5.39 6.01 7.02
C ARG A 39 -6.92 5.83 6.98
N PRO A 40 -7.45 4.71 7.50
CA PRO A 40 -8.89 4.47 7.50
C PRO A 40 -9.61 5.43 8.45
N PHE A 41 -10.94 5.56 8.31
CA PHE A 41 -11.74 6.41 9.21
C PHE A 41 -12.04 5.75 10.57
N THR A 42 -11.50 4.56 10.83
CA THR A 42 -11.61 3.83 12.10
C THR A 42 -10.55 4.27 13.11
N ALA A 43 -10.62 3.69 14.31
CA ALA A 43 -9.57 3.83 15.32
C ALA A 43 -8.16 3.53 14.79
N MET A 44 -8.01 2.66 13.78
CA MET A 44 -6.72 2.34 13.18
C MET A 44 -6.08 3.54 12.45
N GLY A 45 -6.87 4.46 11.90
CA GLY A 45 -6.36 5.64 11.20
C GLY A 45 -6.21 6.89 12.06
N ASN A 46 -6.59 6.82 13.35
CA ASN A 46 -6.45 7.95 14.26
C ASN A 46 -4.96 8.30 14.49
N PRO A 47 -4.63 9.60 14.62
CA PRO A 47 -3.31 10.01 15.07
C PRO A 47 -2.94 9.35 16.41
N GLY A 48 -1.71 8.85 16.52
CA GLY A 48 -1.23 8.17 17.73
C GLY A 48 -1.69 6.72 17.88
N CYS A 49 -2.43 6.17 16.91
CA CYS A 49 -2.69 4.74 16.84
C CYS A 49 -1.36 3.96 16.90
N PRO A 50 -1.22 2.96 17.79
CA PRO A 50 0.02 2.18 17.92
C PRO A 50 0.23 1.17 16.79
N VAL A 51 -0.70 1.12 15.84
CA VAL A 51 -0.68 0.23 14.67
C VAL A 51 -0.51 1.08 13.42
N THR A 52 0.55 0.80 12.66
CA THR A 52 0.75 1.37 11.33
C THR A 52 0.63 0.26 10.30
N VAL A 53 -0.23 0.46 9.30
CA VAL A 53 -0.39 -0.46 8.17
C VAL A 53 0.03 0.25 6.91
N GLN A 54 0.91 -0.37 6.12
CA GLN A 54 1.32 0.11 4.82
C GLN A 54 1.03 -0.94 3.74
N THR A 55 0.59 -0.47 2.58
CA THR A 55 0.34 -1.32 1.41
C THR A 55 1.05 -0.75 0.20
N GLY A 56 1.57 -1.63 -0.63
CA GLY A 56 2.19 -1.25 -1.90
C GLY A 56 2.09 -2.40 -2.87
N TRP A 57 2.29 -2.14 -4.15
CA TRP A 57 2.32 -3.21 -5.15
C TRP A 57 3.43 -2.96 -6.17
N ASN A 58 3.79 -4.00 -6.91
CA ASN A 58 4.55 -3.93 -8.15
C ASN A 58 4.41 -5.29 -8.87
N ASP A 59 5.18 -5.51 -9.93
CA ASP A 59 5.12 -6.75 -10.73
C ASP A 59 5.51 -8.00 -9.92
N SER A 60 6.14 -7.85 -8.75
CA SER A 60 6.44 -8.97 -7.86
C SER A 60 5.27 -9.38 -6.96
N GLY A 61 4.25 -8.53 -6.80
CA GLY A 61 3.12 -8.83 -5.92
C GLY A 61 2.51 -7.64 -5.20
N LEU A 62 1.62 -7.95 -4.27
CA LEU A 62 1.03 -7.04 -3.29
C LEU A 62 1.77 -7.17 -1.95
N ALA A 63 2.24 -6.06 -1.41
CA ALA A 63 2.87 -5.98 -0.10
C ALA A 63 1.90 -5.47 0.97
N ILE A 64 1.96 -6.10 2.14
CA ILE A 64 1.36 -5.63 3.38
C ILE A 64 2.47 -5.58 4.43
N LEU A 65 2.68 -4.43 5.04
CA LEU A 65 3.59 -4.25 6.17
C LEU A 65 2.79 -3.67 7.33
N VAL A 66 2.84 -4.34 8.48
CA VAL A 66 2.17 -3.90 9.70
C VAL A 66 3.20 -3.78 10.81
N GLU A 67 3.23 -2.61 11.44
CA GLU A 67 4.00 -2.37 12.65
C GLU A 67 3.04 -2.14 13.82
N VAL A 68 3.31 -2.84 14.92
CA VAL A 68 2.63 -2.66 16.21
C VAL A 68 3.65 -2.18 17.23
N THR A 69 3.32 -1.13 17.98
CA THR A 69 4.22 -0.47 18.94
C THR A 69 3.57 -0.30 20.31
N ASN A 70 4.35 0.16 21.28
CA ASN A 70 3.96 0.47 22.67
C ASN A 70 3.34 -0.71 23.46
N LYS A 71 3.53 -1.96 23.04
CA LYS A 71 3.08 -3.15 23.79
C LYS A 71 3.84 -3.25 25.12
N SER A 72 3.12 -3.65 26.18
CA SER A 72 3.72 -3.87 27.50
C SER A 72 4.16 -5.32 27.72
N LYS A 73 3.61 -6.26 26.94
CA LYS A 73 3.89 -7.69 26.98
C LYS A 73 4.38 -8.19 25.61
N PRO A 74 5.15 -9.29 25.58
CA PRO A 74 5.45 -9.99 24.33
C PRO A 74 4.17 -10.43 23.61
N PRO A 75 4.18 -10.53 22.26
CA PRO A 75 3.03 -11.05 21.53
C PRO A 75 2.79 -12.53 21.85
N GLU A 76 1.52 -12.92 21.92
CA GLU A 76 1.05 -14.28 22.15
C GLU A 76 0.51 -14.90 20.86
N GLY A 77 1.04 -16.06 20.46
CA GLY A 77 0.71 -16.71 19.19
C GLY A 77 0.21 -18.14 19.35
N ASP A 78 -0.74 -18.53 18.52
CA ASP A 78 -1.22 -19.91 18.41
C ASP A 78 -1.73 -20.20 16.99
N ALA A 79 -0.92 -20.90 16.18
CA ALA A 79 -1.27 -21.24 14.80
C ALA A 79 -2.58 -22.05 14.68
N THR A 80 -3.00 -22.73 15.76
CA THR A 80 -4.25 -23.51 15.79
C THR A 80 -5.49 -22.64 16.04
N ARG A 81 -5.30 -21.45 16.61
CA ARG A 81 -6.35 -20.45 16.87
C ARG A 81 -5.90 -19.06 16.41
N PRO A 82 -5.56 -18.91 15.12
CA PRO A 82 -4.85 -17.73 14.63
C PRO A 82 -5.69 -16.45 14.69
N HIS A 83 -7.02 -16.55 14.78
CA HIS A 83 -7.93 -15.42 14.91
C HIS A 83 -7.97 -14.79 16.32
N LEU A 84 -7.45 -15.49 17.34
CA LEU A 84 -7.35 -15.00 18.72
C LEU A 84 -5.92 -14.58 19.10
N ALA A 85 -4.94 -14.95 18.28
CA ALA A 85 -3.52 -14.65 18.50
C ALA A 85 -3.21 -13.18 18.21
N ASP A 86 -2.19 -12.64 18.88
CA ASP A 86 -1.56 -11.39 18.44
C ASP A 86 -1.10 -11.55 16.98
N GLY A 87 -1.44 -10.58 16.14
CA GLY A 87 -1.08 -10.65 14.72
C GLY A 87 -2.06 -9.92 13.82
N VAL A 88 -2.01 -10.26 12.53
CA VAL A 88 -2.81 -9.61 11.50
C VAL A 88 -3.67 -10.63 10.79
N SER A 89 -4.96 -10.35 10.67
CA SER A 89 -5.87 -11.07 9.78
C SER A 89 -6.16 -10.18 8.57
N LEU A 90 -5.87 -10.70 7.38
CA LEU A 90 -6.10 -10.05 6.10
C LEU A 90 -7.20 -10.82 5.36
N TRP A 91 -8.31 -10.13 5.09
CA TRP A 91 -9.29 -10.56 4.12
C TRP A 91 -9.00 -9.89 2.79
N LEU A 92 -9.08 -10.66 1.71
CA LEU A 92 -8.83 -10.16 0.36
C LEU A 92 -9.78 -10.82 -0.64
N ASN A 93 -10.52 -10.02 -1.41
CA ASN A 93 -11.19 -10.48 -2.61
C ASN A 93 -10.38 -10.09 -3.85
N THR A 94 -9.90 -11.10 -4.57
CA THR A 94 -9.05 -10.93 -5.75
C THR A 94 -9.80 -10.41 -6.97
N ARG A 95 -11.14 -10.52 -6.98
CA ARG A 95 -12.01 -9.98 -8.03
C ARG A 95 -12.65 -8.63 -7.70
N GLY A 96 -12.32 -8.03 -6.56
CA GLY A 96 -12.82 -6.72 -6.17
C GLY A 96 -14.29 -6.74 -5.72
N SER A 97 -15.15 -5.99 -6.40
CA SER A 97 -16.57 -5.85 -6.01
C SER A 97 -17.32 -7.19 -6.10
N LEU A 98 -17.97 -7.59 -5.01
CA LEU A 98 -19.00 -8.64 -5.05
C LEU A 98 -20.36 -8.02 -5.34
N SER A 99 -21.19 -8.72 -6.11
CA SER A 99 -22.63 -8.43 -6.22
C SER A 99 -23.44 -8.94 -5.03
N GLY A 100 -22.80 -9.54 -4.01
CA GLY A 100 -23.46 -10.22 -2.90
C GLY A 100 -22.73 -10.11 -1.56
N LYS A 101 -23.44 -10.46 -0.49
CA LYS A 101 -23.02 -10.34 0.92
C LYS A 101 -22.25 -11.53 1.49
N ARG A 102 -21.90 -12.51 0.66
CA ARG A 102 -21.24 -13.73 1.10
C ARG A 102 -19.98 -13.95 0.30
N ALA A 103 -18.90 -14.30 1.00
CA ALA A 103 -17.64 -14.69 0.40
C ALA A 103 -17.79 -15.89 -0.56
N ASN A 104 -16.91 -15.97 -1.55
CA ASN A 104 -16.84 -17.06 -2.54
C ASN A 104 -15.37 -17.51 -2.73
N GLY A 105 -15.09 -18.37 -3.70
CA GLY A 105 -13.75 -18.91 -3.95
C GLY A 105 -12.66 -17.89 -4.33
N TYR A 106 -13.00 -16.61 -4.50
CA TYR A 106 -12.05 -15.50 -4.72
C TYR A 106 -11.75 -14.68 -3.44
N CYS A 107 -12.43 -15.01 -2.34
CA CYS A 107 -12.26 -14.36 -1.05
C CYS A 107 -11.32 -15.20 -0.17
N HIS A 108 -10.18 -14.61 0.18
CA HIS A 108 -9.11 -15.25 0.95
C HIS A 108 -9.04 -14.65 2.35
N LEU A 109 -8.73 -15.49 3.33
CA LEU A 109 -8.37 -15.07 4.69
C LEU A 109 -6.97 -15.58 5.00
N LEU A 110 -6.05 -14.67 5.29
CA LEU A 110 -4.68 -14.97 5.72
C LEU A 110 -4.45 -14.43 7.13
N HIS A 111 -3.82 -15.23 7.98
CA HIS A 111 -3.34 -14.80 9.29
C HIS A 111 -1.82 -14.71 9.27
N LEU A 112 -1.27 -13.57 9.69
CA LEU A 112 0.15 -13.26 9.73
C LEU A 112 0.52 -13.10 11.21
N LEU A 113 1.09 -14.14 11.80
CA LEU A 113 1.41 -14.16 13.22
C LEU A 113 2.90 -13.90 13.44
N PRO A 114 3.28 -12.97 14.34
CA PRO A 114 4.68 -12.71 14.65
C PRO A 114 5.34 -13.87 15.39
N VAL A 115 4.55 -14.66 16.11
CA VAL A 115 4.92 -15.91 16.82
C VAL A 115 3.73 -16.88 16.75
N GLY A 116 3.90 -18.14 17.16
CA GLY A 116 2.84 -19.15 17.22
C GLY A 116 3.07 -20.38 16.36
N GLY A 117 4.11 -20.38 15.52
CA GLY A 117 4.58 -21.52 14.73
C GLY A 117 5.82 -22.19 15.33
N GLY A 118 6.26 -23.29 14.69
CA GLY A 118 7.33 -24.14 15.19
C GLY A 118 6.90 -24.96 16.42
N ASP A 119 7.77 -25.86 16.88
CA ASP A 119 7.47 -26.76 18.00
C ASP A 119 7.23 -26.00 19.31
N ASP A 120 8.01 -24.93 19.53
CA ASP A 120 7.94 -24.09 20.74
C ASP A 120 6.96 -22.91 20.61
N LYS A 121 6.24 -22.79 19.49
CA LYS A 121 5.33 -21.68 19.19
C LYS A 121 6.00 -20.29 19.18
N THR A 122 7.32 -20.22 19.01
CA THR A 122 8.06 -18.96 18.98
C THR A 122 8.35 -18.46 17.56
N GLU A 123 8.11 -19.28 16.54
CA GLU A 123 8.41 -18.93 15.16
C GLU A 123 7.25 -18.15 14.51
N PRO A 124 7.55 -17.20 13.62
CA PRO A 124 6.51 -16.53 12.85
C PRO A 124 5.84 -17.51 11.89
N VAL A 125 4.53 -17.39 11.73
CA VAL A 125 3.76 -18.27 10.86
C VAL A 125 2.69 -17.51 10.08
N ILE A 126 2.51 -17.92 8.82
CA ILE A 126 1.36 -17.53 8.00
C ILE A 126 0.40 -18.72 7.91
N CYS A 127 -0.89 -18.47 8.11
CA CYS A 127 -1.94 -19.47 8.01
C CYS A 127 -3.04 -19.02 7.04
N GLN A 128 -3.58 -19.95 6.26
CA GLN A 128 -4.85 -19.72 5.56
C GLN A 128 -6.01 -20.01 6.52
N GLY A 129 -6.91 -19.05 6.67
CA GLY A 129 -8.15 -19.21 7.43
C GLY A 129 -9.33 -19.59 6.53
N LYS A 130 -10.45 -19.91 7.17
CA LYS A 130 -11.75 -20.09 6.52
C LYS A 130 -12.63 -18.89 6.82
N ILE A 131 -13.31 -18.37 5.80
CA ILE A 131 -14.31 -17.31 5.97
C ILE A 131 -15.62 -17.98 6.41
N PRO A 132 -16.15 -17.68 7.61
CA PRO A 132 -17.39 -18.28 8.05
C PRO A 132 -18.53 -17.93 7.09
N ARG A 133 -19.41 -18.90 6.85
CA ARG A 133 -20.57 -18.76 5.96
C ARG A 133 -20.25 -18.36 4.51
N ALA A 134 -19.04 -18.59 4.01
CA ALA A 134 -18.76 -18.48 2.58
C ALA A 134 -19.71 -19.37 1.75
N LEU A 135 -20.05 -18.94 0.54
CA LEU A 135 -20.77 -19.75 -0.46
C LEU A 135 -19.86 -20.84 -1.04
N GLU A 136 -18.57 -20.53 -1.13
CA GLU A 136 -17.53 -21.41 -1.65
C GLU A 136 -16.23 -21.08 -0.91
N GLU A 137 -15.48 -22.11 -0.52
CA GLU A 137 -14.16 -21.92 0.10
C GLU A 137 -13.11 -21.58 -0.96
N ALA A 138 -12.23 -20.63 -0.66
CA ALA A 138 -11.07 -20.38 -1.50
C ALA A 138 -10.18 -21.63 -1.58
N PRO A 139 -9.59 -21.93 -2.76
CA PRO A 139 -8.62 -23.01 -2.90
C PRO A 139 -7.45 -22.90 -1.93
N ALA A 140 -6.81 -24.03 -1.63
CA ALA A 140 -5.63 -24.06 -0.78
C ALA A 140 -4.49 -23.21 -1.38
N ILE A 141 -3.92 -22.33 -0.56
CA ILE A 141 -2.85 -21.43 -0.96
C ILE A 141 -1.50 -22.14 -0.75
N PRO A 142 -0.60 -22.13 -1.74
CA PRO A 142 0.78 -22.57 -1.53
C PRO A 142 1.53 -21.51 -0.71
N LEU A 143 1.34 -21.52 0.61
CA LEU A 143 1.84 -20.49 1.54
C LEU A 143 3.37 -20.27 1.45
N SER A 144 4.13 -21.28 1.04
CA SER A 144 5.57 -21.18 0.78
C SER A 144 5.94 -20.22 -0.36
N LYS A 145 5.00 -19.85 -1.23
CA LYS A 145 5.19 -18.84 -2.27
C LYS A 145 5.02 -17.41 -1.76
N ILE A 146 4.37 -17.23 -0.62
CA ILE A 146 4.20 -15.91 0.00
C ILE A 146 5.48 -15.62 0.78
N PHE A 147 6.18 -14.55 0.43
CA PHE A 147 7.26 -14.08 1.30
C PHE A 147 6.62 -13.56 2.57
N PHE A 148 7.05 -14.08 3.71
CA PHE A 148 6.60 -13.65 5.02
C PHE A 148 7.80 -13.45 5.95
N ARG A 149 7.78 -12.34 6.69
CA ARG A 149 8.78 -12.02 7.70
C ARG A 149 8.11 -11.41 8.91
N SER A 150 8.56 -11.82 10.09
CA SER A 150 8.32 -11.08 11.32
C SER A 150 9.62 -10.58 11.93
N ARG A 151 9.52 -9.51 12.71
CA ARG A 151 10.58 -9.03 13.58
C ARG A 151 9.97 -8.58 14.90
N LEU A 152 10.35 -9.23 16.00
CA LEU A 152 10.06 -8.73 17.33
C LEU A 152 10.96 -7.53 17.64
N GLN A 153 10.41 -6.54 18.32
CA GLN A 153 11.13 -5.35 18.75
C GLN A 153 10.72 -4.96 20.17
N HIS A 154 11.50 -4.07 20.80
CA HIS A 154 11.13 -3.59 22.12
C HIS A 154 9.79 -2.85 22.05
N GLY A 155 8.82 -3.32 22.84
CA GLY A 155 7.47 -2.76 22.86
C GLY A 155 6.65 -3.05 21.60
N GLY A 156 6.94 -4.09 20.81
CA GLY A 156 6.15 -4.36 19.63
C GLY A 156 6.67 -5.42 18.66
N TYR A 157 6.14 -5.40 17.45
CA TYR A 157 6.59 -6.26 16.36
C TYR A 157 6.27 -5.64 14.99
N THR A 158 6.97 -6.11 13.98
CA THR A 158 6.62 -5.89 12.57
C THR A 158 6.31 -7.22 11.93
N VAL A 159 5.26 -7.26 11.11
CA VAL A 159 5.01 -8.35 10.16
C VAL A 159 4.96 -7.79 8.74
N ALA A 160 5.55 -8.51 7.81
CA ALA A 160 5.63 -8.11 6.40
C ALA A 160 5.32 -9.32 5.52
N ALA A 161 4.42 -9.15 4.57
CA ALA A 161 4.13 -10.12 3.55
C ALA A 161 4.20 -9.53 2.15
N LEU A 162 4.68 -10.32 1.19
CA LEU A 162 4.55 -10.06 -0.24
C LEU A 162 3.83 -11.25 -0.85
N ILE A 163 2.64 -11.00 -1.37
CA ILE A 163 1.76 -11.96 -2.02
C ILE A 163 1.97 -11.83 -3.54
N PRO A 164 2.63 -12.79 -4.20
CA PRO A 164 2.86 -12.72 -5.63
C PRO A 164 1.57 -12.83 -6.44
N GLN A 165 1.59 -12.30 -7.67
CA GLN A 165 0.54 -12.57 -8.66
C GLN A 165 0.41 -14.10 -8.85
N GLY A 166 -0.83 -14.58 -8.95
CA GLY A 166 -1.15 -16.01 -9.06
C GLY A 166 -0.95 -16.83 -7.78
N ALA A 167 -0.52 -16.24 -6.66
CA ALA A 167 -0.44 -16.96 -5.39
C ALA A 167 -1.81 -17.24 -4.76
N LEU A 168 -2.80 -16.39 -5.07
CA LEU A 168 -4.19 -16.52 -4.65
C LEU A 168 -5.08 -16.79 -5.87
N HIS A 169 -6.15 -17.54 -5.69
CA HIS A 169 -7.10 -17.82 -6.76
C HIS A 169 -7.70 -16.53 -7.33
N GLY A 170 -7.61 -16.36 -8.66
CA GLY A 170 -8.08 -15.17 -9.38
C GLY A 170 -7.24 -13.91 -9.17
N PHE A 171 -6.04 -14.03 -8.59
CA PHE A 171 -5.19 -12.89 -8.31
C PHE A 171 -4.29 -12.56 -9.49
N ASP A 172 -4.81 -11.69 -10.36
CA ASP A 172 -4.16 -11.23 -11.57
C ASP A 172 -4.31 -9.71 -11.70
N PHE A 173 -3.19 -8.99 -11.66
CA PHE A 173 -3.19 -7.52 -11.74
C PHE A 173 -3.38 -7.01 -13.16
N ASP A 174 -3.11 -7.82 -14.18
CA ASP A 174 -3.34 -7.46 -15.57
C ASP A 174 -4.84 -7.53 -15.90
N GLU A 175 -5.57 -8.45 -15.26
CA GLU A 175 -7.02 -8.53 -15.38
C GLU A 175 -7.76 -7.58 -14.42
N ASN A 176 -7.28 -7.42 -13.19
CA ASN A 176 -7.98 -6.63 -12.17
C ASN A 176 -7.07 -5.72 -11.35
N ARG A 177 -7.29 -4.40 -11.49
CA ARG A 177 -6.58 -3.35 -10.76
C ARG A 177 -7.28 -2.89 -9.48
N THR A 178 -8.40 -3.50 -9.11
CA THR A 178 -9.13 -3.18 -7.88
C THR A 178 -9.49 -4.45 -7.11
N LEU A 179 -8.97 -4.53 -5.90
CA LEU A 179 -9.27 -5.60 -4.94
C LEU A 179 -10.24 -5.07 -3.88
N SER A 180 -10.90 -5.94 -3.12
CA SER A 180 -11.47 -5.54 -1.84
C SER A 180 -10.72 -6.20 -0.69
N PHE A 181 -10.63 -5.51 0.44
CA PHE A 181 -9.81 -5.94 1.56
C PHE A 181 -10.32 -5.45 2.92
N ALA A 182 -9.98 -6.21 3.96
CA ALA A 182 -10.06 -5.76 5.34
C ALA A 182 -8.82 -6.25 6.11
N ILE A 183 -8.27 -5.41 6.97
CA ILE A 183 -7.14 -5.75 7.83
C ILE A 183 -7.59 -5.59 9.28
N LYS A 184 -7.53 -6.69 10.04
CA LYS A 184 -7.71 -6.67 11.49
C LYS A 184 -6.38 -6.95 12.16
N VAL A 185 -5.98 -6.08 13.08
CA VAL A 185 -4.84 -6.31 13.96
C VAL A 185 -5.39 -6.71 15.32
N GLN A 186 -5.13 -7.95 15.71
CA GLN A 186 -5.49 -8.47 17.02
C GLN A 186 -4.34 -8.18 17.98
N ASP A 187 -4.65 -7.54 19.10
CA ASP A 187 -3.69 -7.28 20.18
C ASP A 187 -4.26 -7.81 21.51
N ALA A 188 -3.55 -8.70 22.20
CA ALA A 188 -4.03 -9.31 23.45
C ALA A 188 -4.21 -8.30 24.60
N GLU A 189 -3.50 -7.17 24.59
CA GLU A 189 -3.60 -6.13 25.62
C GLU A 189 -4.67 -5.08 25.30
N ARG A 190 -4.91 -4.81 24.02
CA ARG A 190 -5.70 -3.66 23.55
C ARG A 190 -6.98 -4.04 22.81
N GLY A 191 -7.18 -5.33 22.54
CA GLY A 191 -8.24 -5.82 21.68
C GLY A 191 -7.91 -5.68 20.20
N ALA A 192 -8.93 -5.76 19.35
CA ALA A 192 -8.76 -5.68 17.91
C ALA A 192 -8.87 -4.23 17.41
N LEU A 193 -8.14 -3.93 16.34
CA LEU A 193 -8.35 -2.77 15.49
C LEU A 193 -8.60 -3.25 14.06
N ILE A 194 -9.50 -2.60 13.33
CA ILE A 194 -9.85 -2.97 11.96
C ILE A 194 -9.76 -1.78 11.00
N SER A 195 -9.39 -2.04 9.75
CA SER A 195 -9.21 -1.00 8.73
C SER A 195 -10.51 -0.54 8.06
N CYS A 196 -11.53 -1.40 7.97
CA CYS A 196 -12.73 -1.13 7.17
C CYS A 196 -13.88 -0.56 8.02
N ALA A 197 -15.10 -1.06 7.89
CA ALA A 197 -16.18 -0.77 8.82
C ALA A 197 -15.82 -1.13 10.28
N ASP A 198 -16.70 -0.82 11.23
CA ASP A 198 -16.51 -1.11 12.66
C ASP A 198 -16.43 -2.63 12.95
N LEU A 199 -15.87 -3.00 14.10
CA LEU A 199 -15.85 -4.40 14.58
C LEU A 199 -17.25 -4.92 14.88
N ASP A 200 -18.23 -4.05 15.09
CA ASP A 200 -19.62 -4.40 15.36
C ASP A 200 -20.40 -4.91 14.12
N VAL A 201 -19.81 -4.83 12.92
CA VAL A 201 -20.39 -5.44 11.71
C VAL A 201 -19.76 -6.79 11.39
N ASN A 202 -20.46 -7.60 10.59
CA ASN A 202 -20.02 -8.94 10.15
C ASN A 202 -18.93 -8.89 9.07
N HIS A 203 -17.87 -8.11 9.30
CA HIS A 203 -16.74 -7.98 8.39
C HIS A 203 -16.01 -9.31 8.14
N ASP A 204 -16.08 -10.24 9.09
CA ASP A 204 -15.43 -11.52 9.02
C ASP A 204 -16.16 -12.53 8.12
N GLU A 205 -17.43 -12.30 7.81
CA GLU A 205 -18.28 -13.14 6.95
C GLU A 205 -18.68 -12.47 5.62
N ASP A 206 -18.88 -11.15 5.63
CA ASP A 206 -19.52 -10.38 4.57
C ASP A 206 -18.54 -9.38 3.92
N PRO A 207 -18.05 -9.68 2.70
CA PRO A 207 -17.09 -8.82 2.00
C PRO A 207 -17.66 -7.48 1.53
N SER A 208 -18.98 -7.25 1.64
CA SER A 208 -19.57 -5.93 1.35
C SER A 208 -19.22 -4.86 2.38
N TRP A 209 -18.55 -5.24 3.48
CA TRP A 209 -17.98 -4.31 4.45
C TRP A 209 -16.51 -4.00 4.23
N TRP A 210 -15.86 -4.69 3.28
CA TRP A 210 -14.43 -4.50 3.01
C TRP A 210 -14.21 -3.25 2.17
N ASP A 211 -13.11 -2.55 2.43
CA ASP A 211 -12.68 -1.42 1.62
C ASP A 211 -12.17 -1.90 0.26
N TRP A 212 -11.93 -0.98 -0.66
CA TRP A 212 -11.28 -1.27 -1.94
C TRP A 212 -9.84 -0.83 -1.94
N LEU A 213 -8.97 -1.68 -2.48
CA LEU A 213 -7.57 -1.38 -2.72
C LEU A 213 -7.36 -1.16 -4.23
N GLN A 214 -7.00 0.05 -4.63
CA GLN A 214 -6.82 0.43 -6.04
C GLN A 214 -5.34 0.48 -6.40
N LEU A 215 -4.90 -0.39 -7.30
CA LEU A 215 -3.51 -0.41 -7.75
C LEU A 215 -3.23 0.80 -8.64
N ARG A 216 -2.27 1.63 -8.22
CA ARG A 216 -1.86 2.86 -8.91
C ARG A 216 -0.46 2.67 -9.48
N ASP A 217 -0.29 2.87 -10.78
CA ASP A 217 1.01 2.76 -11.44
C ASP A 217 1.93 3.93 -11.09
N GLU A 218 1.38 5.07 -10.65
CA GLU A 218 2.17 6.19 -10.18
C GLU A 218 2.92 5.83 -8.88
N PRO A 219 4.12 6.40 -8.67
CA PRO A 219 4.83 6.24 -7.40
C PRO A 219 4.06 6.97 -6.28
N PRO A 220 4.26 6.55 -5.01
CA PRO A 220 3.55 7.14 -3.89
C PRO A 220 3.85 8.64 -3.75
N PRO A 221 2.91 9.45 -3.22
CA PRO A 221 3.12 10.87 -2.96
C PRO A 221 4.38 11.11 -2.14
N GLY A 222 5.21 12.08 -2.58
CA GLY A 222 6.47 12.42 -1.91
C GLY A 222 7.69 11.66 -2.44
N GLU A 223 7.50 10.64 -3.28
CA GLU A 223 8.60 10.00 -4.01
C GLU A 223 8.85 10.68 -5.37
N PRO A 224 10.07 10.57 -5.92
CA PRO A 224 10.41 11.08 -7.26
C PRO A 224 9.47 10.54 -8.34
N GLY A 225 8.97 11.42 -9.20
CA GLY A 225 8.03 11.08 -10.26
C GLY A 225 6.56 11.02 -9.83
N SER A 226 6.24 11.34 -8.57
CA SER A 226 4.85 11.48 -8.11
C SER A 226 4.20 12.76 -8.66
N ILE A 227 2.86 12.79 -8.74
CA ILE A 227 2.11 13.97 -9.24
C ILE A 227 2.49 15.25 -8.49
N ASN A 228 2.77 15.15 -7.18
CA ASN A 228 3.18 16.27 -6.34
C ASN A 228 4.65 16.69 -6.57
N ASP A 229 5.53 15.77 -7.01
CA ASP A 229 6.92 16.05 -7.39
C ASP A 229 7.03 16.77 -8.75
N LEU A 230 6.09 16.50 -9.66
CA LEU A 230 6.03 17.19 -10.95
C LEU A 230 5.55 18.64 -10.84
N ALA A 231 4.72 18.95 -9.83
CA ALA A 231 4.21 20.30 -9.57
C ALA A 231 5.19 21.19 -8.80
N SER A 232 6.19 20.62 -8.12
CA SER A 232 7.19 21.34 -7.32
C SER A 232 8.46 21.71 -8.10
N LYS A 233 8.60 21.26 -9.36
CA LYS A 233 9.68 21.76 -10.24
C LYS A 233 9.35 23.19 -10.69
N PRO A 234 10.14 24.21 -10.31
CA PRO A 234 9.95 25.55 -10.86
C PRO A 234 10.13 25.47 -12.38
N LYS A 235 9.13 25.93 -13.14
CA LYS A 235 9.30 26.23 -14.58
C LYS A 235 10.53 27.11 -14.69
N GLN A 236 11.61 26.61 -15.27
CA GLN A 236 12.75 27.45 -15.63
C GLN A 236 12.20 28.60 -16.49
N ALA A 237 12.26 29.82 -15.94
CA ALA A 237 12.00 31.01 -16.71
C ALA A 237 13.01 31.05 -17.87
N PRO A 238 12.60 31.38 -19.10
CA PRO A 238 13.56 31.56 -20.18
C PRO A 238 14.50 32.69 -19.80
N SER A 239 15.77 32.38 -19.60
CA SER A 239 16.82 33.35 -19.32
C SER A 239 17.09 34.16 -20.59
N ASN A 240 16.37 35.28 -20.76
CA ASN A 240 16.79 36.34 -21.65
C ASN A 240 17.56 37.37 -20.81
N LEU A 241 18.85 37.53 -21.12
CA LEU A 241 19.48 38.79 -21.49
C LEU A 241 21.00 38.66 -21.35
N ASP A 242 21.71 39.01 -22.41
CA ASP A 242 23.00 39.67 -22.24
C ASP A 242 23.03 40.87 -23.21
N PRO A 243 22.79 42.10 -22.72
CA PRO A 243 22.67 43.29 -23.57
C PRO A 243 23.98 44.07 -23.60
N PHE A 244 25.16 43.46 -23.51
CA PHE A 244 26.43 44.18 -23.66
C PHE A 244 27.51 43.26 -24.21
N LYS A 245 27.63 43.23 -25.54
CA LYS A 245 28.90 42.95 -26.21
C LYS A 245 29.24 44.13 -27.10
N ASP A 246 29.90 45.09 -26.49
CA ASP A 246 30.75 46.05 -27.16
C ASP A 246 31.96 45.32 -27.77
N GLU A 247 32.22 45.55 -29.06
CA GLU A 247 33.58 45.60 -29.61
C GLU A 247 33.57 46.19 -31.05
N PRO A 248 34.71 46.67 -31.60
CA PRO A 248 34.98 48.10 -31.66
C PRO A 248 35.09 48.68 -33.09
N VAL A 249 35.10 50.00 -33.16
CA VAL A 249 35.24 50.82 -34.37
C VAL A 249 36.67 50.74 -34.95
N ALA A 250 36.81 50.37 -36.22
CA ALA A 250 38.02 50.63 -37.00
C ALA A 250 37.73 50.92 -38.50
N LYS A 251 37.81 52.21 -38.84
CA LYS A 251 38.34 52.86 -40.06
C LYS A 251 38.08 52.24 -41.45
N GLN A 252 37.34 53.01 -42.26
CA GLN A 252 37.34 52.96 -43.74
C GLN A 252 38.74 53.16 -44.34
N PRO A 253 38.94 52.67 -45.58
CA PRO A 253 39.41 53.58 -46.62
C PRO A 253 38.63 53.50 -47.95
N ARG A 254 38.65 54.65 -48.62
CA ARG A 254 38.11 54.97 -49.95
C ARG A 254 38.71 54.13 -51.08
N ARG A 255 37.87 53.76 -52.06
CA ARG A 255 38.09 53.63 -53.53
C ARG A 255 36.70 53.31 -54.10
N GLY A 256 36.14 53.89 -55.16
CA GLY A 256 36.68 54.69 -56.25
C GLY A 256 36.06 54.20 -57.57
N ARG A 257 35.02 54.91 -58.04
CA ARG A 257 34.74 55.27 -59.45
C ARG A 257 34.12 54.26 -60.45
N ARG A 258 33.13 54.82 -61.19
CA ARG A 258 32.64 54.57 -62.59
C ARG A 258 31.60 53.46 -62.75
N LYS A 259 30.57 53.57 -63.61
CA LYS A 259 30.14 54.57 -64.62
C LYS A 259 28.70 54.19 -65.07
N ALA A 260 27.96 55.19 -65.57
CA ALA A 260 26.98 55.19 -66.69
C ALA A 260 25.84 54.14 -66.69
N GLY A 261 24.61 54.46 -67.07
CA GLY A 261 24.01 55.65 -67.65
C GLY A 261 22.54 55.33 -68.03
N GLU A 262 21.77 56.41 -68.21
CA GLU A 262 20.57 56.64 -69.02
C GLU A 262 19.58 55.50 -69.35
N ASN A 263 18.30 55.74 -69.01
CA ASN A 263 17.18 55.73 -69.96
C ASN A 263 15.92 56.36 -69.31
N GLY A 264 15.34 57.38 -69.96
CA GLY A 264 13.99 57.90 -69.69
C GLY A 264 13.94 59.36 -69.25
#